data_AF-A0A845GWK2-F1
#
_entry.id   AF-A0A845GWK2-F1
#
_cell.length_a   1.000
_cell.length_b   1.000
_cell.length_c   1.000
_cell.angle_alpha   90.00
_cell.angle_beta   90.00
_cell.angle_gamma   90.00
#
_symmetry.space_group_name_H-M   'P 1'
#
loop_
_entity.id
_entity.type
_entity.pdbx_description
1 polymer ?
#
loop_
_entity_poly.entity_id
_entity_poly.type
_entity_poly.pdbx_seq_one_letter_code
_entity_poly.pdbx_strand_id
1 'polypeptide(L)'
;MGHALQHKGLHGVGLSEILAAADTPKGGLYHHFPGGKSELAVAAIEQQVADLCALLDKLLPGADPVAALELWIGRAQQRLAASGFQRGCPLATVALESAAEDVAIRQALADGFAAIRA
;
A
#
# COMPACT_ATOMS: atom_id res chain seq x y z
N MET A 1 2.01 5.52 -6.67
CA MET A 1 2.98 4.80 -5.81
C MET A 1 2.59 3.39 -5.41
N GLY A 2 1.33 3.11 -5.05
CA GLY A 2 0.91 1.75 -4.68
C GLY A 2 1.33 0.67 -5.69
N HIS A 3 1.25 0.96 -6.99
CA HIS A 3 1.72 0.06 -8.06
C HIS A 3 3.24 -0.23 -8.00
N ALA A 4 4.06 0.77 -7.66
CA ALA A 4 5.51 0.60 -7.58
C ALA A 4 5.90 -0.27 -6.37
N LEU A 5 5.30 0.00 -5.21
CA LEU A 5 5.52 -0.80 -3.99
C LEU A 5 5.11 -2.27 -4.19
N GLN A 6 4.05 -2.54 -4.94
CA GLN A 6 3.59 -3.90 -5.26
C GLN A 6 4.55 -4.69 -6.16
N HIS A 7 5.36 -3.99 -6.97
CA HIS A 7 6.16 -4.60 -8.04
C HIS A 7 7.65 -4.64 -7.72
N LYS A 8 8.18 -3.66 -6.99
CA LYS A 8 9.61 -3.58 -6.65
C LYS A 8 9.86 -3.35 -5.16
N GLY A 9 8.81 -3.31 -4.35
CA GLY A 9 8.96 -3.22 -2.90
C GLY A 9 9.41 -1.87 -2.37
N LEU A 10 9.66 -1.79 -1.06
CA LEU A 10 10.06 -0.58 -0.37
C LEU A 10 11.45 -0.12 -0.82
N HIS A 11 12.39 -1.06 -0.92
CA HIS A 11 13.79 -0.77 -1.22
C HIS A 11 14.10 -0.78 -2.72
N GLY A 12 13.42 -1.62 -3.50
CA GLY A 12 13.65 -1.72 -4.96
C GLY A 12 12.97 -0.64 -5.79
N VAL A 13 12.05 0.15 -5.22
CA VAL A 13 11.52 1.35 -5.89
C VAL A 13 12.44 2.54 -5.63
N GLY A 14 13.19 2.97 -6.64
CA GLY A 14 13.96 4.21 -6.57
C GLY A 14 13.06 5.45 -6.56
N LEU A 15 13.43 6.49 -5.80
CA LEU A 15 12.70 7.77 -5.77
C LEU A 15 12.55 8.39 -7.17
N SER A 16 13.58 8.24 -8.01
CA SER A 16 13.57 8.69 -9.40
C SER A 16 12.59 7.90 -10.28
N GLU A 17 12.33 6.62 -9.98
CA GLU A 17 11.33 5.82 -10.70
C GLU A 17 9.91 6.17 -10.29
N ILE A 18 9.67 6.47 -9.00
CA ILE A 18 8.37 6.97 -8.53
C ILE A 18 8.03 8.28 -9.24
N LEU A 19 9.01 9.17 -9.34
CA LEU A 19 8.86 10.47 -9.99
C LEU A 19 8.63 10.35 -11.49
N ALA A 20 9.36 9.45 -12.16
CA ALA A 20 9.14 9.16 -13.56
C ALA A 20 7.73 8.57 -13.82
N ALA A 21 7.25 7.68 -12.96
CA ALA A 21 5.91 7.11 -13.07
C ALA A 21 4.79 8.12 -12.74
N ALA A 22 5.11 9.18 -12.01
CA ALA A 22 4.19 10.26 -11.64
C ALA A 22 4.32 11.50 -12.55
N ASP A 23 5.14 11.44 -13.61
CA ASP A 23 5.49 12.56 -14.49
C ASP A 23 5.81 13.86 -13.73
N THR A 24 6.52 13.71 -12.60
CA THR A 24 6.78 14.81 -11.66
C THR A 24 8.29 15.08 -11.57
N PRO A 25 8.75 16.32 -11.75
CA PRO A 25 10.16 16.65 -11.61
C PRO A 25 10.63 16.45 -10.16
N LYS A 26 11.91 16.11 -9.96
CA LYS A 26 12.51 15.88 -8.62
C LYS A 26 12.24 17.00 -7.61
N GLY A 27 12.19 18.26 -8.06
CA GLY A 27 11.87 19.40 -7.21
C GLY A 27 10.43 19.39 -6.65
N GLY A 28 9.46 18.83 -7.39
CA GLY A 28 8.08 18.73 -6.95
C GLY A 28 7.90 17.75 -5.79
N LEU A 29 8.74 16.70 -5.73
CA LEU A 29 8.69 15.76 -4.61
C LEU A 29 9.03 16.42 -3.28
N TYR A 30 10.18 17.09 -3.20
CA TYR A 30 10.64 17.69 -1.95
C TYR A 30 9.76 18.87 -1.51
N HIS A 31 8.93 19.40 -2.41
CA HIS A 31 7.90 20.37 -2.05
C HIS A 31 6.73 19.73 -1.29
N HIS A 32 6.30 18.54 -1.70
CA HIS A 32 5.19 17.81 -1.06
C HIS A 32 5.63 16.89 0.08
N PHE A 33 6.86 16.38 0.01
CA PHE A 33 7.45 15.43 0.96
C PHE A 33 8.88 15.86 1.30
N PRO A 34 9.06 16.88 2.15
CA PRO A 34 10.39 17.37 2.54
C PRO A 34 11.26 16.30 3.21
N GLY A 35 10.65 15.36 3.93
CA GLY A 35 11.26 14.17 4.53
C GLY A 35 11.60 13.06 3.51
N GLY A 36 11.33 13.30 2.23
CA GLY A 36 11.77 12.46 1.13
C GLY A 36 11.04 11.13 1.03
N LYS A 37 11.77 10.07 0.69
CA LYS A 37 11.20 8.76 0.34
C LYS A 37 10.42 8.11 1.48
N SER A 38 10.88 8.24 2.73
CA SER A 38 10.22 7.61 3.88
C SER A 38 8.89 8.28 4.20
N GLU A 39 8.82 9.62 4.17
CA GLU A 39 7.58 10.37 4.34
C GLU A 39 6.56 10.03 3.24
N LEU A 40 7.05 9.98 2.00
CA LEU A 40 6.26 9.58 0.85
C LEU A 40 5.73 8.13 0.98
N ALA A 41 6.55 7.20 1.49
CA ALA A 41 6.14 5.82 1.72
C ALA A 41 5.06 5.71 2.80
N VAL A 42 5.18 6.49 3.89
CA VAL A 42 4.17 6.59 4.94
C VAL A 42 2.84 7.08 4.37
N ALA A 43 2.84 8.19 3.63
CA ALA A 43 1.61 8.70 3.01
C ALA A 43 0.97 7.67 2.04
N ALA A 44 1.79 6.91 1.31
CA ALA A 44 1.30 5.83 0.45
C ALA A 44 0.69 4.66 1.24
N ILE A 45 1.22 4.33 2.41
CA ILE A 45 0.65 3.33 3.32
C ILE A 45 -0.70 3.81 3.85
N GLU A 46 -0.74 5.03 4.38
CA GLU A 46 -1.96 5.63 4.95
C GLU A 46 -3.10 5.67 3.92
N GLN A 47 -2.81 6.09 2.68
CA GLN A 47 -3.80 6.08 1.62
C GLN A 47 -4.31 4.67 1.29
N GLN A 48 -3.41 3.67 1.24
CA GLN A 48 -3.81 2.29 0.94
C GLN A 48 -4.64 1.66 2.06
N VAL A 49 -4.37 2.02 3.32
CA VAL A 49 -5.18 1.63 4.47
C VAL A 49 -6.57 2.25 4.36
N ALA A 50 -6.65 3.56 4.09
CA ALA A 50 -7.92 4.25 3.94
C ALA A 50 -8.77 3.65 2.82
N ASP A 51 -8.18 3.35 1.67
CA ASP A 51 -8.86 2.71 0.54
C ASP A 51 -9.36 1.30 0.89
N LEU A 52 -8.59 0.54 1.67
CA LEU A 52 -8.98 -0.80 2.10
C LEU A 52 -10.11 -0.75 3.15
N CYS A 53 -10.03 0.13 4.15
CA CYS A 53 -11.11 0.31 5.12
C CYS A 53 -12.41 0.74 4.41
N ALA A 54 -12.34 1.72 3.50
CA ALA A 54 -13.50 2.15 2.72
C ALA A 54 -14.08 1.04 1.82
N LEU A 55 -13.26 0.09 1.36
CA LEU A 55 -13.74 -1.10 0.65
C LEU A 55 -14.46 -2.05 1.60
N LEU A 56 -13.89 -2.32 2.78
CA LEU A 56 -14.48 -3.20 3.78
C LEU A 56 -15.81 -2.64 4.31
N ASP A 57 -15.87 -1.34 4.59
CA ASP A 57 -17.09 -0.62 5.00
C ASP A 57 -18.22 -0.73 3.96
N LYS A 58 -17.90 -0.95 2.69
CA LYS A 58 -18.91 -1.17 1.63
C LYS A 58 -19.32 -2.62 1.50
N LEU A 59 -18.46 -3.55 1.91
CA LEU A 59 -18.66 -5.00 1.74
C LEU A 59 -19.35 -5.65 2.94
N LEU A 60 -19.14 -5.12 4.14
CA LEU A 60 -19.56 -5.74 5.39
C LEU A 60 -20.98 -5.41 5.86
N PRO A 61 -21.53 -4.19 5.69
CA PRO A 61 -22.87 -3.88 6.22
C PRO A 61 -23.97 -4.72 5.54
N GLY A 62 -24.65 -5.54 6.33
CA GLY A 62 -25.81 -6.34 5.88
C GLY A 62 -25.48 -7.59 5.07
N ALA A 63 -24.20 -7.92 4.90
CA ALA A 63 -23.75 -9.15 4.25
C ALA A 63 -23.52 -10.29 5.25
N ASP A 64 -23.66 -11.53 4.80
CA ASP A 64 -23.09 -12.68 5.49
C ASP A 64 -21.56 -12.50 5.53
N PRO A 65 -20.92 -12.48 6.72
CA PRO A 65 -19.47 -12.32 6.85
C PRO A 65 -18.67 -13.32 6.00
N VAL A 66 -19.18 -14.55 5.82
CA VAL A 66 -18.51 -15.55 4.99
C VAL A 66 -18.55 -15.15 3.52
N ALA A 67 -19.71 -14.79 3.00
CA ALA A 67 -19.86 -14.32 1.62
C ALA A 67 -19.05 -13.06 1.32
N ALA A 68 -18.97 -12.12 2.27
CA ALA A 68 -18.16 -10.91 2.14
C ALA A 68 -16.66 -11.25 2.05
N LEU A 69 -16.19 -12.19 2.88
CA LEU A 69 -14.81 -12.67 2.85
C LEU A 69 -14.49 -13.41 1.54
N GLU A 70 -15.39 -14.27 1.06
CA GLU A 70 -15.24 -14.97 -0.22
C GLU A 70 -15.12 -13.99 -1.38
N LEU A 71 -15.95 -12.93 -1.40
CA LEU A 71 -15.89 -11.89 -2.43
C LEU A 71 -14.56 -11.12 -2.38
N TRP A 72 -14.10 -10.76 -1.18
CA TRP A 72 -12.83 -10.05 -1.01
C TRP A 72 -11.64 -10.91 -1.44
N ILE A 73 -11.58 -12.16 -0.99
CA ILE A 73 -10.55 -13.14 -1.40
C ILE A 73 -10.60 -13.37 -2.92
N GLY A 74 -11.79 -13.55 -3.50
CA GLY A 74 -11.96 -13.73 -4.94
C GLY A 74 -11.40 -12.57 -5.75
N ARG A 75 -11.67 -11.32 -5.34
CA ARG A 75 -11.11 -10.12 -5.99
C ARG A 75 -9.59 -10.05 -5.84
N ALA A 76 -9.06 -10.42 -4.67
CA ALA A 76 -7.61 -10.47 -4.46
C ALA A 76 -6.93 -11.50 -5.38
N GLN A 77 -7.51 -12.70 -5.50
CA GLN A 77 -7.02 -13.75 -6.41
C GLN A 77 -7.05 -13.30 -7.88
N GLN A 78 -8.15 -12.67 -8.32
CA GLN A 78 -8.26 -12.14 -9.68
C GLN A 78 -7.19 -11.09 -9.97
N ARG A 79 -6.91 -10.19 -9.02
CA ARG A 79 -5.85 -9.18 -9.17
C ARG A 79 -4.46 -9.81 -9.29
N LEU A 80 -4.19 -10.84 -8.49
CA LEU A 80 -2.92 -11.58 -8.56
C LEU A 80 -2.77 -12.27 -9.92
N ALA A 81 -3.78 -13.04 -10.35
CA ALA A 81 -3.76 -13.75 -11.62
C ALA A 81 -3.64 -12.80 -12.82
N ALA A 82 -4.42 -11.70 -12.84
CA ALA A 82 -4.35 -10.68 -13.88
C ALA A 82 -2.99 -9.94 -13.94
N SER A 83 -2.20 -10.01 -12.87
CA SER A 83 -0.84 -9.47 -12.84
C SER A 83 0.24 -10.48 -13.19
N GLY A 84 -0.12 -11.72 -13.56
CA GLY A 84 0.85 -12.81 -13.71
C GLY A 84 1.62 -13.08 -12.42
N PHE A 85 0.99 -12.86 -11.26
CA PHE A 85 1.58 -12.99 -9.93
C PHE A 85 2.74 -12.03 -9.63
N GLN A 86 2.86 -10.94 -10.39
CA GLN A 86 3.91 -9.93 -10.20
C GLN A 86 3.51 -8.76 -9.29
N ARG A 87 2.25 -8.66 -8.87
CA ARG A 87 1.75 -7.57 -8.01
C ARG A 87 1.12 -8.12 -6.72
N GLY A 88 1.87 -8.02 -5.63
CA GLY A 88 1.45 -8.47 -4.29
C GLY A 88 0.52 -7.49 -3.55
N CYS A 89 0.26 -7.77 -2.28
CA CYS A 89 -0.39 -6.82 -1.39
C CYS A 89 0.62 -5.72 -1.01
N PRO A 90 0.34 -4.43 -1.27
CA PRO A 90 1.29 -3.34 -1.05
C PRO A 90 1.71 -3.23 0.42
N LEU A 91 0.76 -3.39 1.35
CA LEU A 91 1.05 -3.33 2.78
C LEU A 91 1.90 -4.52 3.23
N ALA A 92 1.62 -5.73 2.73
CA ALA A 92 2.38 -6.92 3.07
C ALA A 92 3.81 -6.86 2.50
N THR A 93 3.97 -6.45 1.23
CA THR A 93 5.29 -6.29 0.61
C THR A 93 6.15 -5.30 1.38
N VAL A 94 5.61 -4.12 1.72
CA VAL A 94 6.36 -3.11 2.48
C VAL A 94 6.69 -3.58 3.89
N ALA A 95 5.76 -4.27 4.56
CA ALA A 95 6.01 -4.83 5.89
C ALA A 95 7.14 -5.88 5.87
N LEU A 96 7.15 -6.78 4.89
CA LEU A 96 8.14 -7.84 4.76
C LEU A 96 9.53 -7.31 4.36
N GLU A 97 9.60 -6.14 3.73
CA GLU A 97 10.86 -5.52 3.31
C GLU A 97 11.36 -4.41 4.24
N SER A 98 10.55 -3.99 5.21
CA SER A 98 10.95 -2.96 6.18
C SER A 98 11.99 -3.49 7.17
N ALA A 99 12.99 -2.67 7.45
CA ALA A 99 14.05 -2.97 8.40
C ALA A 99 13.83 -2.27 9.75
N ALA A 100 14.69 -2.52 10.74
CA ALA A 100 14.52 -1.96 12.09
C ALA A 100 14.60 -0.43 12.10
N GLU A 101 15.41 0.13 11.21
CA GLU A 101 15.64 1.54 10.96
C GLU A 101 14.45 2.26 10.27
N ASP A 102 13.54 1.53 9.64
CA ASP A 102 12.35 2.07 8.96
C ASP A 102 11.23 2.41 9.96
N VAL A 103 11.58 3.10 11.05
CA VAL A 103 10.71 3.30 12.24
C VAL A 103 9.36 3.90 11.87
N ALA A 104 9.34 4.98 11.08
CA ALA A 104 8.09 5.65 10.69
C ALA A 104 7.20 4.79 9.79
N ILE A 105 7.81 4.03 8.86
CA ILE A 105 7.09 3.14 7.94
C ILE A 105 6.48 1.98 8.73
N ARG A 106 7.26 1.37 9.64
CA ARG A 106 6.79 0.29 10.50
C ARG A 106 5.67 0.74 11.43
N GLN A 107 5.74 1.97 11.94
CA GLN A 107 4.67 2.55 12.74
C GLN A 107 3.40 2.73 11.90
N ALA A 108 3.49 3.34 10.72
CA ALA A 108 2.35 3.51 9.82
C ALA A 108 1.68 2.18 9.42
N LEU A 109 2.49 1.13 9.20
CA LEU A 109 1.97 -0.23 8.96
C LEU A 109 1.26 -0.80 10.19
N ALA A 110 1.82 -0.62 11.39
CA ALA A 110 1.22 -1.10 12.62
C ALA A 110 -0.15 -0.45 12.88
N ASP A 111 -0.22 0.88 12.72
CA ASP A 111 -1.45 1.66 12.86
C ASP A 111 -2.47 1.24 11.79
N GLY A 112 -2.02 1.07 10.54
CA GLY A 112 -2.86 0.61 9.45
C GLY A 112 -3.46 -0.79 9.67
N PHE A 113 -2.65 -1.74 10.11
CA PHE A 113 -3.13 -3.08 10.43
C PHE A 113 -4.05 -3.09 11.66
N ALA A 114 -3.87 -2.18 12.61
CA ALA A 114 -4.80 -2.00 13.72
C ALA A 114 -6.15 -1.47 13.22
N ALA A 115 -6.15 -0.47 12.34
CA ALA A 115 -7.38 0.09 11.76
C ALA A 115 -8.19 -0.93 10.94
N ILE A 116 -7.52 -1.80 10.16
CA ILE A 116 -8.19 -2.84 9.37
C ILE A 116 -8.87 -3.91 10.26
N ARG A 117 -8.40 -4.09 11.50
CA ARG A 117 -8.96 -5.08 12.45
C ARG A 117 -10.11 -4.54 13.30
N ALA A 118 -10.32 -3.22 13.31
CA ALA A 118 -11.35 -2.57 14.13
C ALA A 118 -12.75 -2.82 13.55
#